data_AF-A0AA88W8X1-F1
#
_entry.id   AF-A0AA88W8X1-F1
#
_cell.length_a   1.000
_cell.length_b   1.000
_cell.length_c   1.000
_cell.angle_alpha   90.00
_cell.angle_beta   90.00
_cell.angle_gamma   90.00
#
_symmetry.space_group_name_H-M   'P 1'
#
loop_
_entity.id
_entity.type
_entity.pdbx_description
1 polymer ?
#
loop_
_entity_poly.entity_id
_entity_poly.type
_entity_poly.pdbx_seq_one_letter_code
_entity_poly.pdbx_strand_id
1 'polypeptide(L)'
;MKRDRVRKESSAQSIGVCYGRNGNNLPSEQQVVNLYKANSVGRMRVYDPIPATLQALRGSNIEIILDVPNPRLQSVASDASVAAAWIQTNVRDYSPEMK
;
A
#
# COMPACT_ATOMS: atom_id res chain seq x y z
N MET A 1 -10.34 48.66 5.65
CA MET A 1 -10.76 47.25 5.83
C MET A 1 -10.38 46.45 4.59
N LYS A 2 -9.17 45.88 4.54
CA LYS A 2 -8.76 44.91 3.50
C LYS A 2 -8.62 43.56 4.20
N ARG A 3 -9.34 42.55 3.73
CA ARG A 3 -9.29 41.19 4.29
C ARG A 3 -8.01 40.53 3.78
N ASP A 4 -7.01 40.43 4.66
CA ASP A 4 -5.83 39.62 4.40
C ASP A 4 -6.25 38.15 4.31
N ARG A 5 -6.09 37.59 3.11
CA ARG A 5 -6.32 36.18 2.84
C ARG A 5 -5.19 35.42 3.54
N VAL A 6 -5.52 34.73 4.64
CA VAL A 6 -4.60 33.80 5.31
C VAL A 6 -4.12 32.79 4.26
N ARG A 7 -2.83 32.83 3.92
CA ARG A 7 -2.18 31.73 3.20
C ARG A 7 -2.13 30.56 4.18
N LYS A 8 -2.80 29.47 3.83
CA LYS A 8 -2.67 28.20 4.55
C LYS A 8 -1.28 27.66 4.23
N GLU A 9 -0.37 27.74 5.20
CA GLU A 9 1.00 27.23 5.08
C GLU A 9 1.06 25.71 5.18
N SER A 10 1.98 25.14 4.39
CA SER A 10 2.56 23.78 4.41
C SER A 10 1.60 22.59 4.48
N SER A 11 1.39 21.93 3.35
CA SER A 11 0.95 20.53 3.32
C SER A 11 1.90 19.69 4.18
N ALA A 12 1.42 19.15 5.31
CA ALA A 12 2.14 18.07 5.98
C ALA A 12 2.40 16.97 4.95
N GLN A 13 3.65 16.54 4.77
CA GLN A 13 3.93 15.36 3.95
C GLN A 13 3.06 14.20 4.45
N SER A 14 2.36 13.54 3.52
CA SER A 14 1.54 12.37 3.85
C SER A 14 2.42 11.29 4.52
N ILE A 15 2.03 10.88 5.74
CA ILE A 15 2.72 9.87 6.55
C ILE A 15 2.35 8.48 6.06
N GLY A 16 3.33 7.59 6.02
CA GLY A 16 3.15 6.17 5.74
C GLY A 16 3.63 5.28 6.88
N VAL A 17 3.05 4.09 6.97
CA VAL A 17 3.40 3.09 7.98
C VAL A 17 3.63 1.73 7.33
N CYS A 18 4.66 1.01 7.77
CA CYS A 18 4.94 -0.34 7.32
C CYS A 18 3.99 -1.34 8.00
N TYR A 19 3.29 -2.14 7.20
CA TYR A 19 2.42 -3.20 7.69
C TYR A 19 3.21 -4.51 7.81
N GLY A 20 3.94 -4.65 8.93
CA GLY A 20 4.63 -5.89 9.28
C GLY A 20 3.66 -6.95 9.79
N ARG A 21 3.79 -8.19 9.30
CA ARG A 21 2.89 -9.31 9.64
C ARG A 21 3.56 -10.47 10.37
N ASN A 22 4.80 -10.28 10.83
CA ASN A 22 5.50 -11.28 11.64
C ASN A 22 5.00 -11.21 13.09
N GLY A 23 3.80 -11.76 13.33
CA GLY A 23 3.15 -11.85 14.64
C GLY A 23 2.03 -12.90 14.61
N ASN A 24 1.65 -13.41 15.79
CA ASN A 24 0.69 -14.51 15.93
C ASN A 24 -0.67 -14.08 16.52
N ASN A 25 -0.84 -12.79 16.78
CA ASN A 25 -2.02 -12.19 17.41
C ASN A 25 -2.43 -10.87 16.74
N LEU A 26 -2.08 -10.71 15.46
CA LEU A 26 -2.38 -9.50 14.70
C LEU A 26 -3.88 -9.44 14.31
N PRO A 27 -4.47 -8.24 14.16
CA PRO A 27 -5.81 -8.08 13.62
C PRO A 27 -5.92 -8.59 12.18
N SER A 28 -7.14 -8.79 11.69
CA SER A 28 -7.37 -9.11 10.27
C SER A 28 -6.96 -7.95 9.36
N GLU A 29 -6.68 -8.25 8.09
CA GLU A 29 -6.25 -7.25 7.10
C GLU A 29 -7.28 -6.12 6.95
N GLN A 30 -8.58 -6.44 7.02
CA GLN A 30 -9.64 -5.44 6.96
C GLN A 30 -9.64 -4.55 8.21
N GLN A 31 -9.36 -5.11 9.40
CA GLN A 31 -9.23 -4.34 10.63
C GLN A 31 -8.01 -3.41 10.57
N VAL A 32 -6.89 -3.86 10.00
CA VAL A 32 -5.70 -3.04 9.78
C VAL A 32 -6.00 -1.88 8.81
N VAL A 33 -6.65 -2.14 7.68
CA VAL A 33 -7.06 -1.07 6.74
C VAL A 33 -7.99 -0.06 7.41
N ASN A 34 -8.92 -0.54 8.25
CA ASN A 34 -9.79 0.34 9.04
C ASN A 34 -9.00 1.17 10.05
N LEU A 35 -7.98 0.59 10.68
CA LEU A 35 -7.07 1.30 11.59
C LEU A 35 -6.29 2.41 10.87
N TYR A 36 -5.77 2.13 9.67
CA TYR A 36 -5.09 3.14 8.84
C TYR A 36 -6.01 4.31 8.51
N LYS A 37 -7.24 4.04 8.05
CA LYS A 37 -8.25 5.07 7.77
C LYS A 37 -8.61 5.88 9.03
N ALA A 38 -8.83 5.22 10.16
CA ALA A 38 -9.18 5.88 11.42
C ALA A 38 -8.08 6.83 11.91
N ASN A 39 -6.81 6.55 11.59
CA ASN A 39 -5.67 7.36 11.97
C ASN A 39 -5.17 8.30 10.86
N SER A 40 -5.93 8.45 9.77
CA SER A 40 -5.54 9.28 8.61
C SER A 40 -4.18 8.91 8.00
N VAL A 41 -3.78 7.63 8.08
CA VAL A 41 -2.55 7.14 7.46
C VAL A 41 -2.85 6.78 6.00
N GLY A 42 -2.37 7.62 5.08
CA GLY A 42 -2.68 7.50 3.66
C GLY A 42 -1.75 6.59 2.86
N ARG A 43 -0.69 6.06 3.47
CA ARG A 43 0.32 5.23 2.78
C ARG A 43 0.69 3.99 3.56
N MET A 44 0.80 2.85 2.87
CA MET A 44 1.17 1.57 3.47
C MET A 44 2.32 0.92 2.70
N ARG A 45 3.33 0.41 3.40
CA ARG A 45 4.29 -0.53 2.81
C ARG A 45 3.92 -1.96 3.19
N VAL A 46 3.90 -2.85 2.21
CA VAL A 46 3.66 -4.30 2.36
C VAL A 46 4.87 -5.05 1.82
N TYR A 47 5.35 -6.05 2.57
CA TYR A 47 6.62 -6.75 2.28
C TYR A 47 6.47 -7.97 1.35
N ASP A 48 5.23 -8.40 1.11
CA ASP A 48 4.89 -9.55 0.28
C ASP A 48 3.49 -9.39 -0.34
N PRO A 49 3.22 -9.92 -1.54
CA PRO A 49 1.94 -9.73 -2.22
C PRO A 49 0.87 -10.69 -1.70
N ILE A 50 0.32 -10.42 -0.52
CA ILE A 50 -0.72 -11.27 0.08
C ILE A 50 -2.07 -10.93 -0.52
N PRO A 51 -2.78 -11.90 -1.12
CA PRO A 51 -4.09 -11.65 -1.70
C PRO A 51 -5.09 -11.05 -0.71
N ALA A 52 -5.12 -11.52 0.54
CA ALA A 52 -6.01 -10.99 1.58
C ALA A 52 -5.73 -9.50 1.90
N THR A 53 -4.45 -9.10 1.95
CA THR A 53 -4.07 -7.70 2.19
C THR A 53 -4.45 -6.82 1.01
N LEU A 54 -4.12 -7.26 -0.22
CA LEU A 54 -4.44 -6.54 -1.44
C LEU A 54 -5.96 -6.43 -1.65
N GLN A 55 -6.73 -7.47 -1.30
CA GLN A 55 -8.19 -7.44 -1.35
C GLN A 55 -8.77 -6.42 -0.36
N ALA A 56 -8.27 -6.37 0.88
CA ALA A 56 -8.75 -5.44 1.90
C ALA A 56 -8.45 -3.97 1.57
N LEU A 57 -7.41 -3.72 0.76
CA LEU A 57 -6.97 -2.38 0.34
C LEU A 57 -7.82 -1.79 -0.81
N ARG A 58 -8.59 -2.61 -1.54
CA ARG A 58 -9.45 -2.14 -2.63
C ARG A 58 -10.42 -1.06 -2.13
N GLY A 59 -10.49 0.05 -2.86
CA GLY A 59 -11.36 1.20 -2.54
C GLY A 59 -10.94 2.01 -1.30
N SER A 60 -9.81 1.69 -0.65
CA SER A 60 -9.39 2.35 0.60
C SER A 60 -8.80 3.75 0.41
N ASN A 61 -8.33 4.09 -0.81
CA ASN A 61 -7.51 5.27 -1.11
C ASN A 61 -6.16 5.31 -0.37
N ILE A 62 -5.69 4.20 0.19
CA ILE A 62 -4.34 4.08 0.76
C ILE A 62 -3.37 3.79 -0.40
N GLU A 63 -2.38 4.66 -0.60
CA GLU A 63 -1.29 4.42 -1.57
C GLU A 63 -0.37 3.32 -1.03
N ILE A 64 0.09 2.43 -1.90
CA ILE A 64 0.90 1.28 -1.47
C ILE A 64 2.30 1.24 -2.08
N ILE A 65 3.26 0.81 -1.25
CA ILE A 65 4.54 0.24 -1.69
C ILE A 65 4.43 -1.27 -1.50
N LEU A 66 4.65 -2.02 -2.57
CA LEU A 66 4.64 -3.49 -2.56
C LEU A 66 6.02 -4.02 -2.90
N ASP A 67 6.63 -4.76 -1.97
CA ASP A 67 7.94 -5.35 -2.17
C ASP A 67 7.85 -6.65 -3.01
N VAL A 68 8.89 -6.91 -3.81
CA VAL A 68 9.15 -8.25 -4.36
C VAL A 68 9.92 -9.03 -3.30
N PRO A 69 9.43 -10.19 -2.81
CA PRO A 69 10.14 -10.96 -1.80
C PRO A 69 11.54 -11.39 -2.28
N ASN A 70 12.55 -11.33 -1.39
CA ASN A 70 13.93 -11.71 -1.74
C ASN A 70 14.06 -13.07 -2.45
N PRO A 71 13.37 -14.16 -2.03
CA PRO A 71 13.44 -15.44 -2.72
C PRO A 71 12.92 -15.43 -4.17
N ARG A 72 12.16 -14.39 -4.56
CA ARG A 72 11.59 -14.22 -5.91
C ARG A 72 12.43 -13.29 -6.79
N LEU A 73 13.37 -12.53 -6.21
CA LEU A 73 14.14 -11.52 -6.95
C LEU A 73 14.91 -12.12 -8.12
N GLN A 74 15.61 -13.24 -7.90
CA GLN A 74 16.43 -13.86 -8.95
C GLN A 74 15.58 -14.27 -10.17
N SER A 75 14.43 -14.91 -9.95
CA SER A 75 13.58 -15.37 -11.06
C SER A 75 12.89 -14.20 -11.78
N VAL A 76 12.44 -13.19 -11.04
CA VAL A 76 11.87 -11.96 -11.62
C VAL A 76 12.93 -11.19 -12.42
N ALA A 77 14.19 -11.16 -11.96
CA ALA A 77 15.27 -10.46 -12.65
C ALA A 77 15.79 -11.20 -13.90
N SER A 78 15.75 -12.54 -13.88
CA SER A 78 16.37 -13.36 -14.94
C SER A 78 15.42 -13.66 -16.11
N ASP A 79 14.11 -13.49 -15.94
CA ASP A 79 13.10 -13.86 -16.94
C ASP A 79 11.99 -12.80 -17.04
N ALA A 80 11.90 -12.16 -18.20
CA ALA A 80 10.89 -11.13 -18.48
C ALA A 80 9.45 -11.65 -18.43
N SER A 81 9.22 -12.93 -18.78
CA SER A 81 7.90 -13.55 -18.70
C SER A 81 7.45 -13.74 -17.25
N VAL A 82 8.39 -14.10 -16.35
CA VAL A 82 8.16 -14.22 -14.91
C VAL A 82 7.89 -12.84 -14.30
N ALA A 83 8.63 -11.81 -14.72
CA ALA A 83 8.37 -10.43 -14.29
C ALA A 83 6.97 -9.95 -14.74
N ALA A 84 6.60 -10.19 -16.00
CA ALA A 84 5.29 -9.83 -16.53
C ALA A 84 4.15 -10.54 -15.78
N ALA A 85 4.30 -11.84 -15.51
CA ALA A 85 3.34 -12.61 -14.73
C ALA A 85 3.23 -12.07 -13.29
N TRP A 86 4.35 -11.73 -12.65
CA TRP A 86 4.34 -11.16 -11.30
C TRP A 86 3.60 -9.82 -11.25
N ILE A 87 3.83 -8.93 -12.24
CA ILE A 87 3.12 -7.65 -12.33
C ILE A 87 1.63 -7.87 -12.59
N GLN A 88 1.27 -8.80 -13.48
CA GLN A 88 -0.14 -9.09 -13.78
C GLN A 88 -0.87 -9.51 -12.50
N THR A 89 -0.36 -10.54 -11.83
CA THR A 89 -1.02 -11.15 -10.67
C THR A 89 -1.04 -10.24 -9.44
N ASN A 90 0.02 -9.49 -9.16
CA ASN A 90 0.16 -8.79 -7.88
C ASN A 90 -0.13 -7.29 -7.96
N VAL A 91 -0.16 -6.71 -9.18
CA VAL A 91 -0.40 -5.27 -9.37
C VAL A 91 -1.63 -5.05 -10.24
N ARG A 92 -1.65 -5.56 -11.48
CA ARG A 92 -2.74 -5.23 -12.43
C ARG A 92 -4.10 -5.77 -12.01
N ASP A 93 -4.14 -6.95 -11.42
CA ASP A 93 -5.39 -7.56 -10.93
C ASP A 93 -6.02 -6.78 -9.74
N TYR A 94 -5.31 -5.81 -9.15
CA TYR A 94 -5.78 -4.99 -8.03
C TYR A 94 -5.79 -3.47 -8.32
N SER A 95 -4.99 -3.01 -9.29
CA SER A 95 -4.80 -1.59 -9.60
C SER A 95 -6.06 -0.78 -9.96
N PRO A 96 -7.12 -1.31 -10.60
CA PRO A 96 -8.31 -0.51 -10.93
C PRO A 96 -9.01 0.06 -9.70
N GLU A 97 -8.81 -0.56 -8.55
CA GLU A 97 -9.48 -0.22 -7.28
C GLU A 97 -8.50 0.35 -6.24
N MET A 98 -7.21 0.45 -6.58
CA MET A 98 -6.16 1.01 -5.74
C MET A 98 -5.69 2.35 -6.34
N LYS A 99 -5.23 3.27 -5.49
CA LYS A 99 -4.64 4.54 -5.92
C LYS A 99 -3.12 4.49 -5.86
#